data_AF-A0A3D5K1E5-F1
#
_entry.id   AF-A0A3D5K1E5-F1
#
_cell.length_a   1.000
_cell.length_b   1.000
_cell.length_c   1.000
_cell.angle_alpha   90.00
_cell.angle_beta   90.00
_cell.angle_gamma   90.00
#
_symmetry.space_group_name_H-M   'P 1'
#
loop_
_entity.id
_entity.type
_entity.pdbx_description
1 polymer ?
#
loop_
_entity_poly.entity_id
_entity_poly.type
_entity_poly.pdbx_seq_one_letter_code
_entity_poly.pdbx_strand_id
1 'polypeptide(L)'
;EARLANLEKLSDAVDGFEDIDSLLDELDRQAGADDVPKPKTASLFQTMTLDRITFDEALELLSLPRTVGTDPADGVEVTVHNGPYGAYLRKGSDSRNIETEEKLLTITLEECLALLAQPKRRGRNAPKPPLRELGTDPESGKTIFLKDGNWGPYVTDGEFNASLKRGDAVEELTDERASELLAERRMKGPAKKKR
;
A
#
# COMPACT_ATOMS: atom_id res chain seq x y z
N GLU A 1 -43.13 -15.84 23.81
CA GLU A 1 -42.66 -14.44 23.84
C GLU A 1 -41.80 -14.09 22.61
N ALA A 2 -40.60 -14.65 22.44
CA ALA A 2 -39.72 -14.31 21.29
C ALA A 2 -40.37 -14.50 19.90
N ARG A 3 -41.19 -15.53 19.70
CA ARG A 3 -41.89 -15.77 18.43
C ARG A 3 -42.96 -14.72 18.11
N LEU A 4 -43.63 -14.20 19.14
CA LEU A 4 -44.65 -13.17 18.98
C LEU A 4 -44.00 -11.83 18.63
N ALA A 5 -42.92 -11.48 19.33
CA ALA A 5 -42.12 -10.29 19.03
C ALA A 5 -41.53 -10.31 17.62
N ASN A 6 -41.18 -11.48 17.08
CA ASN A 6 -40.72 -11.61 15.69
C ASN A 6 -41.85 -11.42 14.68
N LEU A 7 -43.07 -11.85 15.01
CA LEU A 7 -44.25 -11.67 14.15
C LEU A 7 -44.70 -10.21 14.11
N GLU A 8 -44.66 -9.50 15.24
CA GLU A 8 -44.94 -8.06 15.31
C GLU A 8 -43.96 -7.28 14.43
N LYS A 9 -42.65 -7.56 14.56
CA LYS A 9 -41.63 -6.94 13.70
C LYS A 9 -41.81 -7.24 12.21
N LEU A 10 -42.26 -8.44 11.87
CA LEU A 10 -42.54 -8.81 10.48
C LEU A 10 -43.77 -8.03 9.98
N SER A 11 -44.83 -7.92 10.80
CA SER A 11 -46.01 -7.11 10.47
C SER A 11 -45.64 -5.65 10.22
N ASP A 12 -44.86 -5.04 11.12
CA ASP A 12 -44.41 -3.66 11.00
C ASP A 12 -43.55 -3.43 9.74
N ALA A 13 -42.76 -4.43 9.34
CA ALA A 13 -41.95 -4.38 8.13
C ALA A 13 -42.79 -4.53 6.84
N VAL A 14 -43.85 -5.34 6.88
CA VAL A 14 -44.77 -5.56 5.76
C VAL A 14 -45.69 -4.36 5.54
N ASP A 15 -46.10 -3.65 6.60
CA ASP A 15 -46.94 -2.44 6.53
C ASP A 15 -46.33 -1.30 5.69
N GLY A 16 -45.01 -1.35 5.42
CA GLY A 16 -44.31 -0.43 4.54
C GLY A 16 -44.48 -0.68 3.03
N PHE A 17 -45.16 -1.77 2.64
CA PHE A 17 -45.37 -2.17 1.25
C PHE A 17 -46.85 -2.12 0.87
N GLU A 18 -47.15 -1.77 -0.38
CA GLU A 18 -48.53 -1.66 -0.89
C GLU A 18 -49.23 -3.03 -0.96
N ASP A 19 -48.49 -4.06 -1.38
CA ASP A 19 -48.96 -5.44 -1.47
C ASP A 19 -47.80 -6.44 -1.26
N ILE A 20 -48.17 -7.73 -1.19
CA ILE A 20 -47.22 -8.84 -1.00
C ILE A 20 -46.26 -8.93 -2.20
N ASP A 21 -46.74 -8.65 -3.41
CA ASP A 21 -45.95 -8.74 -4.62
C ASP A 21 -44.81 -7.70 -4.61
N SER A 22 -45.07 -6.47 -4.17
CA SER A 22 -44.06 -5.40 -3.99
C SER A 22 -43.00 -5.75 -2.94
N LEU A 23 -43.39 -6.45 -1.88
CA LEU A 23 -42.45 -6.95 -0.86
C LEU A 23 -41.58 -8.07 -1.43
N LEU A 24 -42.15 -8.99 -2.21
CA LEU A 24 -41.41 -10.05 -2.86
C LEU A 24 -40.42 -9.49 -3.89
N ASP A 25 -40.84 -8.51 -4.70
CA ASP A 25 -39.97 -7.83 -5.67
C ASP A 25 -38.77 -7.14 -4.99
N GLU A 26 -39.00 -6.47 -3.84
CA GLU A 26 -37.92 -5.85 -3.08
C GLU A 26 -36.98 -6.87 -2.44
N LEU A 27 -37.51 -7.99 -1.93
CA LEU A 27 -36.71 -9.10 -1.41
C LEU A 27 -35.86 -9.74 -2.52
N ASP A 28 -36.43 -9.95 -3.71
CA ASP A 28 -35.71 -10.48 -4.87
C ASP A 28 -34.65 -9.49 -5.38
N ARG A 29 -34.95 -8.19 -5.38
CA ARG A 29 -33.98 -7.13 -5.69
C ARG A 29 -32.81 -7.10 -4.71
N GLN A 30 -33.08 -7.24 -3.41
CA GLN A 30 -32.05 -7.31 -2.37
C GLN A 30 -31.23 -8.60 -2.46
N ALA A 31 -31.90 -9.74 -2.72
CA ALA A 31 -31.24 -11.03 -2.89
C ALA A 31 -30.34 -11.04 -4.13
N GLY A 32 -30.74 -10.38 -5.21
CA GLY A 32 -29.95 -10.21 -6.44
C GLY A 32 -29.01 -9.00 -6.44
N ALA A 33 -28.97 -8.19 -5.37
CA ALA A 33 -28.14 -6.98 -5.34
C ALA A 33 -26.64 -7.30 -5.40
N ASP A 34 -26.22 -8.43 -4.85
CA ASP A 34 -24.83 -8.92 -4.90
C ASP A 34 -24.44 -9.44 -6.31
N ASP A 35 -25.43 -9.81 -7.13
CA ASP A 35 -25.23 -10.25 -8.52
C ASP A 35 -25.12 -9.08 -9.51
N VAL A 36 -25.43 -7.85 -9.07
CA VAL A 36 -25.28 -6.64 -9.89
C VAL A 36 -23.79 -6.29 -10.01
N PRO A 37 -23.26 -6.08 -11.23
CA PRO A 37 -21.87 -5.70 -11.41
C PRO A 37 -21.58 -4.37 -10.69
N LYS A 38 -20.51 -4.36 -9.89
CA LYS A 38 -20.09 -3.16 -9.16
C LYS A 38 -19.90 -2.00 -10.14
N PRO A 39 -20.38 -0.79 -9.80
CA PRO A 39 -20.17 0.37 -10.64
C PRO A 39 -18.67 0.61 -10.81
N LYS A 40 -18.27 0.97 -12.04
CA LYS A 40 -16.89 1.39 -12.29
C LYS A 40 -16.59 2.65 -11.51
N THR A 41 -15.43 2.68 -10.88
CA THR A 41 -14.94 3.84 -10.14
C THR A 41 -13.53 4.17 -10.62
N ALA A 42 -13.17 5.45 -10.52
CA ALA A 42 -11.84 5.94 -10.83
C ALA A 42 -11.43 6.98 -9.78
N SER A 43 -10.15 6.96 -9.41
CA SER A 43 -9.58 7.97 -8.54
C SER A 43 -9.34 9.26 -9.33
N LEU A 44 -9.72 10.38 -8.73
CA LEU A 44 -9.35 11.70 -9.22
C LEU A 44 -7.82 11.86 -9.22
N PHE A 45 -7.33 12.69 -10.13
CA PHE A 45 -5.96 13.17 -10.09
C PHE A 45 -5.76 14.14 -8.93
N GLN A 46 -4.53 14.27 -8.43
CA GLN A 46 -4.18 15.16 -7.32
C GLN A 46 -4.51 16.63 -7.60
N THR A 47 -4.49 17.02 -8.88
CA THR A 47 -4.81 18.38 -9.33
C THR A 47 -6.31 18.62 -9.47
N MET A 48 -7.13 17.56 -9.46
CA MET A 48 -8.59 17.63 -9.65
C MET A 48 -9.33 17.74 -8.32
N THR A 49 -10.48 18.42 -8.35
CA THR A 49 -11.37 18.58 -7.21
C THR A 49 -12.81 18.26 -7.61
N LEU A 50 -13.59 17.70 -6.70
CA LEU A 50 -14.99 17.32 -6.94
C LEU A 50 -15.86 18.48 -7.47
N ASP A 51 -15.58 19.71 -7.05
CA ASP A 51 -16.36 20.88 -7.45
C ASP A 51 -16.04 21.38 -8.87
N ARG A 52 -14.90 20.96 -9.44
CA ARG A 52 -14.38 21.49 -10.72
C ARG A 52 -14.34 20.46 -11.83
N ILE A 53 -14.44 19.18 -11.51
CA ILE A 53 -14.37 18.12 -12.51
C ILE A 53 -15.56 18.23 -13.48
N THR A 54 -15.25 18.14 -14.77
CA THR A 54 -16.26 18.10 -15.83
C THR A 54 -16.71 16.67 -16.11
N PHE A 55 -17.87 16.53 -16.76
CA PHE A 55 -18.39 15.22 -17.15
C PHE A 55 -17.44 14.47 -18.08
N ASP A 56 -16.82 15.18 -19.03
CA ASP A 56 -15.90 14.60 -20.00
C ASP A 56 -14.62 14.09 -19.31
N GLU A 57 -14.04 14.86 -18.40
CA GLU A 57 -12.89 14.43 -17.58
C GLU A 57 -13.23 13.22 -16.71
N ALA A 58 -14.43 13.18 -16.12
CA ALA A 58 -14.88 12.02 -15.34
C ALA A 58 -14.99 10.76 -16.20
N LEU A 59 -15.46 10.89 -17.45
CA LEU A 59 -15.55 9.77 -18.38
C LEU A 59 -14.17 9.27 -18.80
N GLU A 60 -13.20 10.18 -19.00
CA GLU A 60 -11.81 9.82 -19.27
C GLU A 60 -11.18 9.06 -18.10
N LEU A 61 -11.39 9.51 -16.85
CA LEU A 61 -10.89 8.81 -15.67
C LEU A 61 -11.49 7.41 -15.55
N LEU A 62 -12.77 7.23 -15.84
CA LEU A 62 -13.46 5.92 -15.84
C LEU A 62 -12.96 4.96 -16.93
N SER A 63 -12.20 5.45 -17.90
CA SER A 63 -11.53 4.61 -18.91
C SER A 63 -10.24 3.98 -18.39
N LEU A 64 -9.72 4.43 -17.25
CA LEU A 64 -8.57 3.81 -16.60
C LEU A 64 -8.99 2.55 -15.83
N PRO A 65 -8.19 1.47 -15.83
CA PRO A 65 -6.89 1.33 -16.46
C PRO A 65 -6.98 1.11 -17.98
N ARG A 66 -6.11 1.81 -18.72
CA ARG A 66 -6.08 1.77 -20.18
C ARG A 66 -4.93 0.92 -20.68
N THR A 67 -5.18 0.13 -21.72
CA THR A 67 -4.13 -0.55 -22.49
C THR A 67 -3.55 0.41 -23.52
N VAL A 68 -2.24 0.65 -23.48
CA VAL A 68 -1.53 1.54 -24.41
C VAL A 68 -1.17 0.80 -25.69
N GLY A 69 -0.78 -0.47 -25.57
CA GLY A 69 -0.45 -1.35 -26.70
C GLY A 69 0.22 -2.65 -26.24
N THR A 70 0.59 -3.49 -27.20
CA THR A 70 1.40 -4.69 -26.98
C THR A 70 2.85 -4.41 -27.34
N ASP A 71 3.78 -4.87 -26.52
CA ASP A 71 5.20 -4.76 -26.86
C ASP A 71 5.54 -5.69 -28.05
N PRO A 72 6.14 -5.18 -29.14
CA PRO A 72 6.52 -6.00 -30.29
C PRO A 72 7.60 -7.06 -29.99
N ALA A 73 8.36 -6.92 -28.90
CA ALA A 73 9.45 -7.84 -28.57
C ALA A 73 8.97 -9.16 -27.93
N ASP A 74 7.94 -9.10 -27.09
CA ASP A 74 7.43 -10.26 -26.35
C ASP A 74 5.90 -10.46 -26.42
N GLY A 75 5.18 -9.55 -27.09
CA GLY A 75 3.73 -9.60 -27.24
C GLY A 75 2.94 -9.28 -25.97
N VAL A 76 3.60 -8.83 -24.89
CA VAL A 76 2.94 -8.56 -23.61
C VAL A 76 2.28 -7.19 -23.63
N GLU A 77 1.04 -7.11 -23.14
CA GLU A 77 0.29 -5.86 -23.02
C GLU A 77 0.92 -4.91 -21.99
N VAL A 78 1.01 -3.64 -22.39
CA VAL A 78 1.40 -2.53 -21.54
C VAL A 78 0.14 -1.75 -21.17
N THR A 79 -0.12 -1.68 -19.85
CA THR A 79 -1.28 -1.01 -19.28
C THR A 79 -0.85 0.11 -18.35
N VAL A 80 -1.66 1.15 -18.25
CA VAL A 80 -1.42 2.31 -17.38
C VAL A 80 -2.52 2.43 -16.33
N HIS A 81 -2.12 2.82 -15.12
CA HIS A 81 -2.94 2.75 -13.91
C HIS A 81 -2.73 4.00 -13.06
N ASN A 82 -3.80 4.46 -12.41
CA ASN A 82 -3.71 5.42 -11.32
C ASN A 82 -3.82 4.68 -9.98
N GLY A 83 -2.71 4.59 -9.24
CA GLY A 83 -2.63 3.83 -7.98
C GLY A 83 -2.51 4.73 -6.74
N PRO A 84 -2.48 4.12 -5.54
CA PRO A 84 -2.32 4.86 -4.28
C PRO A 84 -0.99 5.61 -4.16
N TYR A 85 0.03 5.22 -4.95
CA TYR A 85 1.35 5.85 -4.99
C TYR A 85 1.56 6.70 -6.25
N GLY A 86 0.47 7.05 -6.93
CA GLY A 86 0.47 7.83 -8.17
C GLY A 86 0.43 6.98 -9.45
N ALA A 87 0.63 7.65 -10.57
CA ALA A 87 0.58 7.07 -11.91
C ALA A 87 1.69 6.05 -12.15
N TYR A 88 1.34 4.90 -12.72
CA TYR A 88 2.30 3.87 -13.08
C TYR A 88 1.85 3.06 -14.31
N LEU A 89 2.82 2.49 -15.00
CA LEU A 89 2.61 1.51 -16.05
C LEU A 89 2.96 0.10 -15.56
N ARG A 90 2.32 -0.89 -16.17
CA ARG A 90 2.52 -2.31 -15.90
C ARG A 90 2.61 -3.10 -17.20
N LYS A 91 3.63 -3.95 -17.28
CA LYS A 91 3.83 -4.95 -18.34
C LYS A 91 4.07 -6.31 -17.67
N GLY A 92 3.05 -7.16 -17.61
CA GLY A 92 3.09 -8.43 -16.89
C GLY A 92 3.41 -8.27 -15.39
N SER A 93 4.61 -8.67 -14.98
CA SER A 93 5.13 -8.51 -13.60
C SER A 93 6.02 -7.28 -13.43
N ASP A 94 6.36 -6.59 -14.51
CA ASP A 94 7.16 -5.37 -14.46
C ASP A 94 6.29 -4.11 -14.33
N SER A 95 6.75 -3.13 -13.56
CA SER A 95 6.09 -1.85 -13.37
C SER A 95 7.07 -0.69 -13.22
N ARG A 96 6.67 0.49 -13.70
CA ARG A 96 7.43 1.75 -13.57
C ARG A 96 6.48 2.89 -13.25
N ASN A 97 6.96 3.82 -12.42
CA ASN A 97 6.25 5.05 -12.15
C ASN A 97 6.28 5.97 -13.37
N ILE A 98 5.17 6.66 -13.60
CA ILE A 98 5.07 7.77 -14.54
C ILE A 98 5.14 9.05 -13.70
N GLU A 99 5.81 10.08 -14.22
CA GLU A 99 6.07 11.32 -13.49
C GLU A 99 4.78 12.09 -13.13
N THR A 100 3.79 12.07 -14.02
CA THR A 100 2.56 12.85 -13.89
C THR A 100 1.33 12.01 -14.24
N GLU A 101 0.21 12.32 -13.60
CA GLU A 101 -1.06 11.62 -13.78
C GLU A 101 -1.71 11.93 -15.14
N GLU A 102 -1.57 13.16 -15.64
CA GLU A 102 -2.06 13.56 -16.97
C GLU A 102 -1.47 12.72 -18.11
N LYS A 103 -0.21 12.29 -17.96
CA LYS A 103 0.44 11.41 -18.94
C LYS A 103 -0.28 10.06 -19.07
N LEU A 104 -1.07 9.62 -18.10
CA LEU A 104 -1.83 8.37 -18.22
C LEU A 104 -2.77 8.36 -19.43
N LEU A 105 -3.25 9.53 -19.86
CA LEU A 105 -4.20 9.67 -20.96
C LEU A 105 -3.50 9.76 -22.32
N THR A 106 -2.30 10.33 -22.36
CA THR A 106 -1.58 10.69 -23.59
C THR A 106 -0.33 9.86 -23.88
N ILE A 107 0.20 9.12 -22.89
CA ILE A 107 1.46 8.38 -23.01
C ILE A 107 1.38 7.34 -24.12
N THR A 108 2.45 7.29 -24.91
CA THR A 108 2.60 6.38 -26.04
C THR A 108 3.27 5.08 -25.63
N LEU A 109 3.14 4.04 -26.48
CA LEU A 109 3.80 2.77 -26.27
C LEU A 109 5.33 2.94 -26.22
N GLU A 110 5.90 3.75 -27.13
CA GLU A 110 7.34 4.01 -27.20
C GLU A 110 7.89 4.60 -25.89
N GLU A 111 7.20 5.60 -25.33
CA GLU A 111 7.56 6.19 -24.05
C GLU A 111 7.47 5.18 -22.89
N CYS A 112 6.44 4.31 -22.90
CA CYS A 112 6.31 3.27 -21.89
C CYS A 112 7.47 2.27 -21.95
N LEU A 113 7.88 1.86 -23.16
CA LEU A 113 9.01 0.96 -23.38
C LEU A 113 10.33 1.61 -22.95
N ALA A 114 10.51 2.90 -23.25
CA ALA A 114 11.67 3.67 -22.79
C ALA A 114 11.76 3.71 -21.25
N LEU A 115 10.63 3.89 -20.56
CA LEU A 115 10.58 3.84 -19.09
C LEU A 115 10.87 2.43 -18.55
N LEU A 116 10.37 1.38 -19.20
CA LEU A 116 10.63 0.00 -18.80
C LEU A 116 12.10 -0.39 -18.95
N ALA A 117 12.77 0.12 -19.99
CA ALA A 117 14.19 -0.09 -20.23
C ALA A 117 15.08 0.54 -19.14
N GLN A 118 14.59 1.56 -18.42
CA GLN A 118 15.31 2.13 -17.30
C GLN A 118 15.41 1.11 -16.14
N PRO A 119 16.56 1.05 -15.46
CA PRO A 119 16.72 0.14 -14.33
C PRO A 119 15.71 0.48 -13.24
N LYS A 120 15.11 -0.56 -12.63
CA LYS A 120 14.26 -0.38 -11.45
C LYS A 120 15.03 0.41 -10.41
N ARG A 121 14.57 1.65 -10.14
CA ARG A 121 14.90 2.35 -8.90
C ARG A 121 14.24 1.56 -7.78
N ARG A 122 14.91 0.51 -7.28
CA ARG A 122 14.48 -0.21 -6.10
C ARG A 122 14.30 0.85 -5.02
N GLY A 123 13.08 1.02 -4.52
CA GLY A 123 12.75 1.80 -3.33
C GLY A 123 13.35 1.22 -2.04
N ARG A 124 14.49 0.53 -2.14
CA ARG A 124 15.38 0.37 -1.01
C ARG A 124 16.02 1.73 -0.87
N ASN A 125 15.50 2.56 0.03
CA ASN A 125 16.24 3.69 0.58
C ASN A 125 17.70 3.28 0.59
N ALA A 126 18.56 4.00 -0.15
CA ALA A 126 19.98 3.80 -0.03
C ALA A 126 20.26 3.76 1.48
N PRO A 127 20.96 2.72 1.98
CA PRO A 127 21.13 2.55 3.42
C PRO A 127 21.63 3.88 3.96
N LYS A 128 20.82 4.54 4.81
CA LYS A 128 21.22 5.81 5.42
C LYS A 128 22.58 5.55 6.08
N PRO A 129 23.57 6.43 5.88
CA PRO A 129 24.85 6.28 6.55
C PRO A 129 24.60 6.19 8.07
N PRO A 130 25.41 5.41 8.80
CA PRO A 130 25.26 5.29 10.25
C PRO A 130 25.33 6.68 10.90
N LEU A 131 24.48 6.91 11.90
CA LEU A 131 24.46 8.14 12.68
C LEU A 131 25.78 8.30 13.46
N ARG A 132 26.31 7.20 13.98
CA ARG A 132 27.57 7.17 14.72
C ARG A 132 28.19 5.78 14.71
N GLU A 133 29.51 5.71 14.61
CA GLU A 133 30.28 4.52 14.92
C GLU A 133 30.62 4.55 16.41
N LEU A 134 30.25 3.49 17.11
CA LEU A 134 30.56 3.27 18.51
C LEU A 134 31.74 2.29 18.61
N GLY A 135 32.23 2.06 19.83
CA GLY A 135 33.30 1.12 20.10
C GLY A 135 33.01 -0.33 19.68
N THR A 136 33.94 -1.21 20.01
CA THR A 136 33.78 -2.66 19.80
C THR A 136 33.00 -3.28 20.94
N ASP A 137 32.01 -4.10 20.59
CA ASP A 137 31.25 -4.87 21.57
C ASP A 137 32.15 -5.93 22.23
N PRO A 138 32.25 -5.98 23.58
CA PRO A 138 33.11 -6.93 24.28
C PRO A 138 32.67 -8.40 24.11
N GLU A 139 31.41 -8.66 23.78
CA GLU A 139 30.89 -10.02 23.63
C GLU A 139 31.08 -10.58 22.20
N SER A 140 30.80 -9.78 21.17
CA SER A 140 30.94 -10.19 19.77
C SER A 140 32.28 -9.84 19.11
N GLY A 141 33.04 -8.89 19.69
CA GLY A 141 34.26 -8.35 19.10
C GLY A 141 34.03 -7.51 17.83
N LYS A 142 32.77 -7.19 17.49
CA LYS A 142 32.40 -6.43 16.29
C LYS A 142 32.21 -4.96 16.62
N THR A 143 32.44 -4.08 15.63
CA THR A 143 32.16 -2.65 15.73
C THR A 143 30.66 -2.39 15.82
N ILE A 144 30.25 -1.58 16.78
CA ILE A 144 28.85 -1.22 16.97
C ILE A 144 28.53 0.03 16.15
N PHE A 145 27.41 0.02 15.43
CA PHE A 145 26.91 1.17 14.68
C PHE A 145 25.56 1.63 15.24
N LEU A 146 25.41 2.93 15.44
CA LEU A 146 24.12 3.58 15.68
C LEU A 146 23.51 4.01 14.34
N LYS A 147 22.30 3.55 14.05
CA LYS A 147 21.59 3.81 12.78
C LYS A 147 20.19 4.32 13.03
N ASP A 148 19.67 5.10 12.09
CA ASP A 148 18.28 5.55 12.06
C ASP A 148 17.42 4.59 11.23
N GLY A 149 16.45 3.93 11.87
CA GLY A 149 15.56 2.95 11.25
C GLY A 149 14.11 3.42 11.16
N ASN A 150 13.27 2.64 10.47
CA ASN A 150 11.85 2.96 10.30
C ASN A 150 11.05 2.99 11.63
N TRP A 151 11.58 2.34 12.67
CA TRP A 151 10.98 2.27 14.01
C TRP A 151 11.77 3.10 15.05
N GLY A 152 12.61 4.02 14.56
CA GLY A 152 13.48 4.86 15.38
C GLY A 152 14.95 4.40 15.41
N PRO A 153 15.80 5.10 16.17
CA PRO A 153 17.23 4.80 16.29
C PRO A 153 17.48 3.42 16.91
N TYR A 154 18.51 2.74 16.40
CA TYR A 154 18.91 1.41 16.88
C TYR A 154 20.43 1.20 16.77
N VAL A 155 20.97 0.33 17.62
CA VAL A 155 22.35 -0.14 17.55
C VAL A 155 22.45 -1.49 16.84
N THR A 156 23.52 -1.70 16.10
CA THR A 156 23.79 -2.94 15.37
C THR A 156 25.25 -3.32 15.37
N ASP A 157 25.55 -4.61 15.56
CA ASP A 157 26.87 -5.22 15.35
C ASP A 157 26.99 -5.89 13.96
N GLY A 158 25.99 -5.67 13.09
CA GLY A 158 25.84 -6.30 11.78
C GLY A 158 25.03 -7.60 11.78
N GLU A 159 24.83 -8.24 12.93
CA GLU A 159 24.07 -9.50 13.06
C GLU A 159 22.80 -9.32 13.90
N PHE A 160 22.94 -8.64 15.04
CA PHE A 160 21.87 -8.28 15.95
C PHE A 160 21.55 -6.79 15.84
N ASN A 161 20.26 -6.46 15.96
CA ASN A 161 19.75 -5.09 15.95
C ASN A 161 18.94 -4.86 17.22
N ALA A 162 19.35 -3.89 18.04
CA ALA A 162 18.67 -3.51 19.27
C ALA A 162 18.19 -2.06 19.19
N SER A 163 16.89 -1.86 19.31
CA SER A 163 16.29 -0.52 19.36
C SER A 163 16.64 0.19 20.68
N LEU A 164 16.85 1.51 20.62
CA LEU A 164 17.02 2.33 21.83
C LEU A 164 15.73 2.30 22.67
N LYS A 165 15.86 2.28 24.00
CA LYS A 165 14.72 2.30 24.93
C LYS A 165 14.29 3.76 25.20
N ARG A 166 13.06 3.93 25.72
CA ARG A 166 12.57 5.25 26.17
C ARG A 166 13.44 5.74 27.33
N GLY A 167 14.37 6.65 27.03
CA GLY A 167 15.36 7.17 27.97
C GLY A 167 16.79 7.19 27.42
N ASP A 168 17.08 6.39 26.38
CA ASP A 168 18.38 6.45 25.71
C ASP A 168 18.35 7.59 24.69
N ALA A 169 19.11 8.66 24.91
CA ALA A 169 19.30 9.72 23.94
C ALA A 169 20.37 9.32 22.92
N VAL A 170 20.13 9.61 21.63
CA VAL A 170 21.04 9.27 20.52
C VAL A 170 22.42 9.88 20.73
N GLU A 171 22.48 11.09 21.28
CA GLU A 171 23.72 11.84 21.49
C GLU A 171 24.52 11.31 22.70
N GLU A 172 23.84 10.89 23.77
CA GLU A 172 24.44 10.47 25.04
C GLU A 172 24.75 8.97 25.11
N LEU A 173 24.44 8.22 24.04
CA LEU A 173 24.59 6.76 24.04
C LEU A 173 26.06 6.32 24.17
N THR A 174 26.41 5.68 25.28
CA THR A 174 27.77 5.16 25.50
C THR A 174 27.98 3.80 24.83
N ASP A 175 29.24 3.44 24.59
CA ASP A 175 29.64 2.13 24.03
C ASP A 175 29.20 0.96 24.94
N GLU A 176 29.31 1.16 26.26
CA GLU A 176 28.86 0.21 27.28
C GLU A 176 27.35 -0.03 27.17
N ARG A 177 26.58 1.05 27.11
CA ARG A 177 25.12 0.97 27.00
C ARG A 177 24.67 0.31 25.69
N ALA A 178 25.36 0.61 24.59
CA ALA A 178 25.08 -0.01 23.30
C ALA A 178 25.38 -1.53 23.32
N SER A 179 26.47 -1.92 23.98
CA SER A 179 26.84 -3.34 24.17
C SER A 179 25.80 -4.08 25.03
N GLU A 180 25.32 -3.46 26.11
CA GLU A 180 24.23 -4.01 26.94
C GLU A 180 22.96 -4.28 26.13
N LEU A 181 22.54 -3.31 25.30
CA LEU A 181 21.34 -3.44 24.47
C LEU A 181 21.47 -4.59 23.46
N LEU A 182 22.67 -4.78 22.89
CA LEU A 182 22.96 -5.89 21.99
C LEU A 182 22.98 -7.24 22.72
N ALA A 183 23.61 -7.31 23.89
CA ALA A 183 23.62 -8.52 24.73
C ALA A 183 22.19 -8.94 25.14
N GLU A 184 21.36 -8.01 25.60
CA GLU A 184 19.94 -8.26 25.87
C GLU A 184 19.20 -8.81 24.63
N ARG A 185 19.53 -8.28 23.45
CA ARG A 185 18.90 -8.69 22.19
C ARG A 185 19.32 -10.08 21.77
N ARG A 186 20.57 -10.47 22.04
CA ARG A 186 21.10 -11.83 21.82
C ARG A 186 20.43 -12.85 22.72
N MET A 187 20.26 -12.53 24.01
CA MET A 187 19.54 -13.40 24.95
C MET A 187 18.09 -13.66 24.52
N LYS A 188 17.42 -12.67 23.92
CA LYS A 188 16.05 -12.82 23.42
C LYS A 188 15.94 -13.60 22.10
N GLY A 189 17.06 -13.86 21.43
CA GLY A 189 17.11 -14.59 20.16
C GLY A 189 16.53 -13.83 18.96
N PRO A 190 16.86 -14.22 17.71
CA PRO A 190 16.33 -13.57 16.53
C PRO A 190 14.79 -13.67 16.49
N ALA A 191 14.13 -12.66 15.91
CA ALA A 191 12.67 -12.67 15.79
C ALA A 191 12.21 -13.92 15.03
N LYS A 192 11.26 -14.69 15.58
CA LYS A 192 10.67 -15.84 14.87
C LYS A 192 10.12 -15.36 13.53
N LYS A 193 10.64 -15.93 12.44
CA LYS A 193 10.18 -15.64 11.08
C LYS A 193 8.73 -16.11 10.97
N LYS A 194 7.76 -15.20 10.95
CA LYS A 194 6.39 -15.55 10.57
C LYS A 194 6.44 -16.03 9.11
N ARG A 195 6.05 -17.28 8.90
CA ARG A 195 5.81 -17.84 7.56
C ARG A 195 4.46 -17.39 7.06
#